data_AF-A0A926CIM3-F1
#
_entry.id   AF-A0A926CIM3-F1
#
_cell.length_a   1.000
_cell.length_b   1.000
_cell.length_c   1.000
_cell.angle_alpha   90.00
_cell.angle_beta   90.00
_cell.angle_gamma   90.00
#
_symmetry.space_group_name_H-M   'P 1'
#
loop_
_entity.id
_entity.type
_entity.pdbx_description
1 polymer ?
#
loop_
_entity_poly.entity_id
_entity_poly.type
_entity_poly.pdbx_seq_one_letter_code
_entity_poly.pdbx_strand_id
1 'polypeptide(L)'
;MQPSFAKWLLSAPPNVVSLPVVHLLPEGSTVRCVLSDDRSLSLSRFLASFIRPSDELEFDPTAANPVSELRVVRRTFGRAAQLYFAPIGYVTQPKADKRSECFVRAEVINGRLGVRHVYLPNQAVRDYFYFGNRKRAGCEEQTLYDLLRTVPKATPADLRLALKVRLLELQADAAPKDQIQSVERAFNLLAHPDLRSCYEALLLDPEAPALFPYGGFGAMLAAGELSPDRETFFARTILSFLPDRRERRFRAPLRRVEFHDGHAVYRDSRRKAELILDTISLPLPFDPTWNQWRHLVNTKFGVEATFVKSGKYRLRGGDWHLVDWETAVPSRVNIKLPSDTEEVLSNARKLYHRFGQYFDAIKRIRLQLEEEPLERQELSRFCENLGIPPDFDITQISWKPDYDRFYYGELRKRTRKMFLFRDEYIFELEHTVVVEVPQQGHATYVFSRPGNLNQWVRNYARTHKEDLRKNRANAAELLGFLGRVMHGRNPKTWLKDLRAKVGESVDHSLTVETQP
;
A
#
# COMPACT_ATOMS: atom_id res chain seq x y z
N MET A 1 -2.79 55.89 29.25
CA MET A 1 -2.05 55.32 28.12
C MET A 1 -2.50 53.87 27.93
N GLN A 2 -3.42 53.63 27.00
CA GLN A 2 -3.86 52.29 26.60
C GLN A 2 -3.05 51.85 25.37
N PRO A 3 -2.52 50.63 25.30
CA PRO A 3 -1.88 50.15 24.09
C PRO A 3 -2.93 49.75 23.07
N SER A 4 -2.87 50.41 21.92
CA SER A 4 -3.61 50.10 20.69
C SER A 4 -3.25 48.69 20.19
N PHE A 5 -4.20 47.75 20.29
CA PHE A 5 -4.15 46.48 19.57
C PHE A 5 -4.59 46.72 18.12
N ALA A 6 -3.64 47.07 17.25
CA ALA A 6 -3.86 47.02 15.81
C ALA A 6 -4.04 45.55 15.38
N LYS A 7 -5.30 45.16 15.12
CA LYS A 7 -5.64 43.92 14.41
C LYS A 7 -5.04 44.00 13.01
N TRP A 8 -3.97 43.27 12.75
CA TRP A 8 -3.53 42.97 11.39
C TRP A 8 -4.57 42.04 10.74
N LEU A 9 -5.59 42.63 10.12
CA LEU A 9 -6.41 41.95 9.11
C LEU A 9 -5.53 41.84 7.87
N LEU A 10 -4.98 40.65 7.60
CA LEU A 10 -4.26 40.42 6.36
C LEU A 10 -5.26 40.51 5.20
N SER A 11 -4.98 41.39 4.22
CA SER A 11 -5.74 41.46 2.97
C SER A 11 -5.61 40.14 2.20
N ALA A 12 -6.56 39.85 1.31
CA ALA A 12 -6.42 38.75 0.37
C ALA A 12 -5.06 38.82 -0.37
N PRO A 13 -4.47 37.68 -0.78
CA PRO A 13 -3.26 37.69 -1.58
C PRO A 13 -3.43 38.61 -2.82
N PRO A 14 -2.36 39.26 -3.30
CA PRO A 14 -2.46 40.36 -4.27
C PRO A 14 -3.12 39.97 -5.60
N ASN A 15 -3.08 38.68 -5.95
CA ASN A 15 -3.64 38.18 -7.20
C ASN A 15 -5.10 37.72 -7.06
N VAL A 16 -5.65 37.67 -5.85
CA VAL A 16 -7.00 37.15 -5.60
C VAL A 16 -8.04 38.23 -5.86
N VAL A 17 -9.07 37.88 -6.63
CA VAL A 17 -10.22 38.75 -6.92
C VAL A 17 -11.47 38.21 -6.23
N SER A 18 -12.34 39.11 -5.77
CA SER A 18 -13.68 38.78 -5.27
C SER A 18 -14.72 39.49 -6.12
N LEU A 19 -15.54 38.72 -6.84
CA LEU A 19 -16.47 39.24 -7.85
C LEU A 19 -17.89 38.70 -7.64
N PRO A 20 -18.92 39.55 -7.64
CA PRO A 20 -20.31 39.13 -7.63
C PRO A 20 -20.69 38.28 -8.85
N VAL A 21 -21.49 37.24 -8.61
CA VAL A 21 -22.11 36.41 -9.65
C VAL A 21 -23.35 37.12 -10.19
N VAL A 22 -23.37 37.37 -11.50
CA VAL A 22 -24.49 38.02 -12.19
C VAL A 22 -25.46 36.97 -12.74
N HIS A 23 -24.94 36.01 -13.52
CA HIS A 23 -25.75 34.97 -14.16
C HIS A 23 -25.08 33.60 -14.11
N LEU A 24 -25.91 32.56 -14.06
CA LEU A 24 -25.51 31.16 -14.22
C LEU A 24 -26.22 30.59 -15.45
N LEU A 25 -25.46 30.35 -16.51
CA LEU A 25 -25.98 29.89 -17.80
C LEU A 25 -25.62 28.41 -18.01
N PRO A 26 -26.59 27.49 -18.14
CA PRO A 26 -26.31 26.08 -18.43
C PRO A 26 -25.68 25.91 -19.82
N GLU A 27 -24.52 25.24 -19.90
CA GLU A 27 -23.82 24.96 -21.15
C GLU A 27 -23.41 23.48 -21.20
N GLY A 28 -24.26 22.63 -21.79
CA GLY A 28 -24.00 21.19 -21.88
C GLY A 28 -23.75 20.58 -20.49
N SER A 29 -22.60 19.93 -20.27
CA SER A 29 -22.22 19.31 -18.99
C SER A 29 -21.69 20.29 -17.94
N THR A 30 -21.52 21.56 -18.29
CA THR A 30 -20.99 22.63 -17.42
C THR A 30 -22.00 23.76 -17.24
N VAL A 31 -21.68 24.71 -16.36
CA VAL A 31 -22.44 25.94 -16.14
C VAL A 31 -21.47 27.11 -16.25
N ARG A 32 -21.75 28.03 -17.17
CA ARG A 32 -21.00 29.26 -17.32
C ARG A 32 -21.48 30.27 -16.29
N CYS A 33 -20.60 30.61 -15.37
CA CYS A 33 -20.83 31.60 -14.33
C CYS A 33 -20.29 32.95 -14.81
N VAL A 34 -21.18 33.92 -15.03
CA VAL A 34 -20.83 35.28 -15.47
C VAL A 34 -20.69 36.19 -14.26
N LEU A 35 -19.56 36.86 -14.15
CA LEU A 35 -19.17 37.73 -13.05
C LEU A 35 -19.42 39.20 -13.41
N SER A 36 -19.39 40.09 -12.42
CA SER A 36 -19.67 41.52 -12.60
C SER A 36 -18.67 42.27 -13.48
N ASP A 37 -17.50 41.70 -13.77
CA ASP A 37 -16.46 42.26 -14.64
C ASP A 37 -16.48 41.64 -16.05
N ASP A 38 -17.61 41.06 -16.44
CA ASP A 38 -17.84 40.32 -17.69
C ASP A 38 -16.97 39.06 -17.89
N ARG A 39 -16.13 38.70 -16.90
CA ARG A 39 -15.43 37.41 -16.93
C ARG A 39 -16.43 36.28 -16.74
N SER A 40 -16.09 35.12 -17.28
CA SER A 40 -16.86 33.92 -17.05
C SER A 40 -16.02 32.73 -16.64
N LEU A 41 -16.49 31.99 -15.64
CA LEU A 41 -15.90 30.75 -15.16
C LEU A 41 -16.76 29.56 -15.63
N SER A 42 -16.11 28.51 -16.14
CA SER A 42 -16.77 27.25 -16.44
C SER A 42 -16.80 26.37 -15.19
N LEU A 43 -17.98 26.24 -14.58
CA LEU A 43 -18.19 25.45 -13.36
C LEU A 43 -18.79 24.09 -13.70
N SER A 44 -18.46 23.07 -12.90
CA SER A 44 -19.24 21.83 -12.95
C SER A 44 -20.67 22.10 -12.47
N ARG A 45 -21.66 21.39 -13.02
CA ARG A 45 -23.05 21.46 -12.55
C ARG A 45 -23.16 21.21 -11.04
N PHE A 46 -22.28 20.36 -10.50
CA PHE A 46 -22.18 20.12 -9.06
C PHE A 46 -21.83 21.40 -8.30
N LEU A 47 -20.72 22.08 -8.62
CA LEU A 47 -20.32 23.31 -7.92
C LEU A 47 -21.33 24.44 -8.14
N ALA A 48 -21.83 24.58 -9.36
CA ALA A 48 -22.84 25.59 -9.69
C ALA A 48 -24.13 25.42 -8.87
N SER A 49 -24.50 24.20 -8.46
CA SER A 49 -25.67 23.95 -7.61
C SER A 49 -25.59 24.57 -6.22
N PHE A 50 -24.39 24.97 -5.78
CA PHE A 50 -24.16 25.65 -4.50
C PHE A 50 -24.01 27.17 -4.60
N ILE A 51 -23.99 27.71 -5.81
CA ILE A 51 -23.77 29.13 -6.09
C ILE A 51 -25.09 29.74 -6.56
N ARG A 52 -25.37 30.97 -6.10
CA ARG A 52 -26.54 31.74 -6.50
C ARG A 52 -26.12 33.06 -7.15
N PRO A 53 -26.95 33.63 -8.03
CA PRO A 53 -26.80 35.03 -8.40
C PRO A 53 -26.75 35.91 -7.14
N SER A 54 -25.90 36.93 -7.15
CA SER A 54 -25.55 37.80 -6.01
C SER A 54 -24.59 37.22 -4.96
N ASP A 55 -24.18 35.96 -5.06
CA ASP A 55 -23.06 35.45 -4.25
C ASP A 55 -21.76 36.09 -4.73
N GLU A 56 -20.80 36.29 -3.84
CA GLU A 56 -19.44 36.71 -4.21
C GLU A 56 -18.54 35.49 -4.38
N LEU A 57 -17.84 35.41 -5.51
CA LEU A 57 -16.84 34.40 -5.78
C LEU A 57 -15.44 34.98 -5.65
N GLU A 58 -14.65 34.39 -4.75
CA GLU A 58 -13.25 34.69 -4.57
C GLU A 58 -12.38 33.58 -5.18
N PHE A 59 -11.46 33.97 -6.05
CA PHE A 59 -10.59 33.07 -6.81
C PHE A 59 -9.30 33.76 -7.29
N ASP A 60 -8.32 32.97 -7.73
CA ASP A 60 -7.09 33.46 -8.39
C ASP A 60 -7.26 33.39 -9.92
N PRO A 61 -7.41 34.54 -10.63
CA PRO A 61 -7.56 34.57 -12.08
C PRO A 61 -6.26 34.23 -12.82
N THR A 62 -5.10 34.25 -12.14
CA THR A 62 -3.79 33.89 -12.72
C THR A 62 -3.53 32.38 -12.66
N ALA A 63 -4.39 31.61 -11.99
CA ALA A 63 -4.28 30.17 -11.93
C ALA A 63 -4.57 29.53 -13.30
N ALA A 64 -3.83 28.47 -13.63
CA ALA A 64 -4.06 27.67 -14.84
C ALA A 64 -5.50 27.11 -14.89
N ASN A 65 -6.10 26.85 -13.72
CA ASN A 65 -7.50 26.55 -13.58
C ASN A 65 -8.07 27.34 -12.37
N PRO A 66 -8.70 28.50 -12.60
CA PRO A 66 -9.24 29.33 -11.52
C PRO A 66 -10.32 28.64 -10.67
N VAL A 67 -10.94 27.58 -11.20
CA VAL A 67 -12.01 26.82 -10.53
C VAL A 67 -11.44 25.75 -9.59
N SER A 68 -10.12 25.51 -9.59
CA SER A 68 -9.52 24.51 -8.70
C SER A 68 -9.66 24.86 -7.23
N GLU A 69 -9.63 26.15 -6.88
CA GLU A 69 -9.80 26.65 -5.51
C GLU A 69 -10.71 27.87 -5.55
N LEU A 70 -11.86 27.78 -4.89
CA LEU A 70 -12.91 28.80 -4.91
C LEU A 70 -13.44 29.02 -3.50
N ARG A 71 -13.68 30.28 -3.13
CA ARG A 71 -14.50 30.62 -1.96
C ARG A 71 -15.76 31.34 -2.41
N VAL A 72 -16.90 30.89 -1.91
CA VAL A 72 -18.21 31.54 -2.14
C VAL A 72 -18.61 32.25 -0.86
N VAL A 73 -18.85 33.55 -0.91
CA VAL A 73 -19.36 34.33 0.22
C VAL A 73 -20.83 34.66 -0.05
N ARG A 74 -21.73 34.03 0.72
CA ARG A 74 -23.17 34.26 0.60
C ARG A 74 -23.57 35.47 1.43
N ARG A 75 -24.24 36.44 0.81
CA ARG A 75 -24.86 37.58 1.51
C ARG A 75 -26.25 37.19 2.03
N THR A 76 -26.32 36.62 3.23
CA THR A 76 -27.59 36.38 3.95
C THR A 76 -27.70 37.28 5.18
N PHE A 77 -28.90 37.79 5.48
CA PHE A 77 -29.16 38.62 6.67
C PHE A 77 -28.79 37.85 7.96
N GLY A 78 -27.80 38.37 8.71
CA GLY A 78 -27.35 37.84 10.00
C GLY A 78 -25.87 37.45 10.04
N ARG A 79 -25.42 36.51 9.21
CA ARG A 79 -24.00 36.07 9.12
C ARG A 79 -23.72 35.57 7.70
N ALA A 80 -22.57 35.95 7.11
CA ALA A 80 -22.18 35.47 5.79
C ALA A 80 -21.81 33.99 5.86
N ALA A 81 -22.62 33.11 5.28
CA ALA A 81 -22.28 31.70 5.14
C ALA A 81 -21.22 31.57 4.03
N GLN A 82 -20.04 31.05 4.35
CA GLN A 82 -18.97 30.86 3.39
C GLN A 82 -18.90 29.40 2.97
N LEU A 83 -18.71 29.18 1.67
CA LEU A 83 -18.33 27.88 1.13
C LEU A 83 -16.91 27.94 0.64
N TYR A 84 -16.18 26.85 0.83
CA TYR A 84 -14.82 26.72 0.38
C TYR A 84 -14.65 25.40 -0.38
N PHE A 85 -14.24 25.52 -1.63
CA PHE A 85 -13.90 24.42 -2.51
C PHE A 85 -12.40 24.43 -2.77
N ALA A 86 -11.72 23.33 -2.48
CA ALA A 86 -10.29 23.21 -2.75
C ALA A 86 -9.83 21.75 -2.87
N PRO A 87 -8.72 21.49 -3.60
CA PRO A 87 -7.98 20.25 -3.46
C PRO A 87 -7.34 20.19 -2.08
N ILE A 88 -7.56 19.08 -1.39
CA ILE A 88 -6.93 18.75 -0.12
C ILE A 88 -5.90 17.64 -0.28
N GLY A 89 -4.79 17.82 0.43
CA GLY A 89 -3.80 16.79 0.69
C GLY A 89 -4.14 16.04 1.98
N TYR A 90 -3.13 15.46 2.59
CA TYR A 90 -3.28 14.57 3.74
C TYR A 90 -4.14 15.17 4.86
N VAL A 91 -5.04 14.34 5.39
CA VAL A 91 -5.84 14.66 6.57
C VAL A 91 -5.23 13.97 7.78
N THR A 92 -4.96 14.75 8.83
CA THR A 92 -4.33 14.24 10.05
C THR A 92 -5.22 13.25 10.79
N GLN A 93 -4.60 12.43 11.65
CA GLN A 93 -5.34 11.66 12.65
C GLN A 93 -6.10 12.60 13.60
N PRO A 94 -7.23 12.16 14.17
CA PRO A 94 -7.97 12.95 15.15
C PRO A 94 -7.10 13.35 16.33
N LYS A 95 -7.17 14.61 16.71
CA LYS A 95 -6.46 15.17 17.86
C LYS A 95 -7.43 16.02 18.68
N ALA A 96 -7.29 15.97 19.99
CA ALA A 96 -8.01 16.84 20.91
C ALA A 96 -7.43 18.27 20.87
N ASP A 97 -8.31 19.26 20.88
CA ASP A 97 -7.96 20.66 21.05
C ASP A 97 -7.80 21.01 22.55
N LYS A 98 -7.67 22.31 22.86
CA LYS A 98 -7.53 22.79 24.26
C LYS A 98 -8.79 22.59 25.11
N ARG A 99 -9.95 22.35 24.48
CA ARG A 99 -11.24 22.10 25.11
C ARG A 99 -11.55 20.60 25.15
N SER A 100 -10.60 19.76 24.77
CA SER A 100 -10.77 18.31 24.61
C SER A 100 -11.75 17.91 23.49
N GLU A 101 -12.09 18.83 22.58
CA GLU A 101 -12.88 18.53 21.39
C GLU A 101 -11.97 17.94 20.30
N CYS A 102 -12.39 16.82 19.71
CA CYS A 102 -11.60 16.18 18.65
C CYS A 102 -11.77 16.90 17.31
N PHE A 103 -10.69 16.98 16.55
CA PHE A 103 -10.69 17.51 15.20
C PHE A 103 -9.64 16.84 14.32
N VAL A 104 -9.80 16.99 13.01
CA VAL A 104 -8.78 16.66 12.02
C VAL A 104 -8.44 17.90 11.20
N ARG A 105 -7.23 17.94 10.64
CA ARG A 105 -6.77 19.04 9.79
C ARG A 105 -6.48 18.49 8.40
N ALA A 106 -7.15 19.04 7.39
CA ALA A 106 -6.83 18.77 5.99
C ALA A 106 -5.85 19.84 5.48
N GLU A 107 -4.77 19.42 4.84
CA GLU A 107 -3.89 20.32 4.10
C GLU A 107 -4.57 20.79 2.82
N VAL A 108 -4.45 22.07 2.45
CA VAL A 108 -4.89 22.59 1.16
C VAL A 108 -3.72 22.54 0.18
N ILE A 109 -3.92 21.92 -0.98
CA ILE A 109 -2.88 21.81 -2.00
C ILE A 109 -2.78 23.16 -2.73
N ASN A 110 -1.57 23.69 -2.85
CA ASN A 110 -1.21 25.00 -3.43
C ASN A 110 -1.67 26.23 -2.63
N GLY A 111 -2.90 26.23 -2.09
CA GLY A 111 -3.40 27.27 -1.18
C GLY A 111 -3.36 28.69 -1.75
N ARG A 112 -3.81 28.88 -2.99
CA ARG A 112 -3.69 30.14 -3.73
C ARG A 112 -4.53 31.26 -3.15
N LEU A 113 -5.60 30.96 -2.40
CA LEU A 113 -6.42 31.96 -1.71
C LEU A 113 -5.86 32.38 -0.33
N GLY A 114 -4.67 31.87 0.01
CA GLY A 114 -3.99 32.06 1.30
C GLY A 114 -4.34 30.99 2.34
N VAL A 115 -5.30 30.10 2.03
CA VAL A 115 -5.73 29.03 2.93
C VAL A 115 -4.75 27.87 2.84
N ARG A 116 -4.11 27.55 3.95
CA ARG A 116 -3.18 26.41 4.08
C ARG A 116 -3.88 25.16 4.58
N HIS A 117 -4.92 25.32 5.39
CA HIS A 117 -5.58 24.19 6.04
C HIS A 117 -7.09 24.37 6.18
N VAL A 118 -7.80 23.25 6.17
CA VAL A 118 -9.20 23.18 6.60
C VAL A 118 -9.26 22.46 7.94
N TYR A 119 -9.79 23.15 8.95
CA TYR A 119 -10.12 22.57 10.25
C TYR A 119 -11.47 21.87 10.14
N LEU A 120 -11.51 20.59 10.48
CA LEU A 120 -12.71 19.76 10.43
C LEU A 120 -13.02 19.26 11.86
N PRO A 121 -14.11 19.73 12.50
CA PRO A 121 -14.52 19.22 13.81
C PRO A 121 -14.97 17.77 13.71
N ASN A 122 -14.90 17.04 14.82
CA ASN A 122 -15.28 15.62 14.90
C ASN A 122 -16.65 15.35 14.28
N GLN A 123 -17.64 16.16 14.65
CA GLN A 123 -19.02 16.07 14.16
C GLN A 123 -19.10 16.18 12.63
N ALA A 124 -18.35 17.08 11.99
CA ALA A 124 -18.41 17.25 10.55
C ALA A 124 -17.89 16.02 9.79
N VAL A 125 -16.85 15.36 10.33
CA VAL A 125 -16.29 14.13 9.76
C VAL A 125 -17.25 12.96 10.01
N ARG A 126 -17.70 12.81 11.26
CA ARG A 126 -18.66 11.80 11.70
C ARG A 126 -19.92 11.81 10.83
N ASP A 127 -20.61 12.95 10.79
CA ASP A 127 -21.91 13.11 10.15
C ASP A 127 -21.79 12.95 8.62
N TYR A 128 -20.68 13.38 8.01
CA TYR A 128 -20.50 13.22 6.57
C TYR A 128 -20.13 11.78 6.18
N PHE A 129 -19.22 11.12 6.92
CA PHE A 129 -18.66 9.82 6.55
C PHE A 129 -19.44 8.62 7.04
N TYR A 130 -19.87 8.65 8.29
CA TYR A 130 -20.32 7.46 9.00
C TYR A 130 -21.83 7.38 9.17
N PHE A 131 -22.53 8.51 9.08
CA PHE A 131 -23.98 8.57 9.22
C PHE A 131 -24.64 8.99 7.89
N GLY A 132 -25.72 8.30 7.53
CA GLY A 132 -26.22 8.26 6.15
C GLY A 132 -26.96 9.50 5.66
N ASN A 133 -27.48 10.36 6.55
CA ASN A 133 -28.39 11.43 6.11
C ASN A 133 -27.71 12.80 5.96
N ARG A 134 -27.21 13.08 4.76
CA ARG A 134 -26.58 14.36 4.39
C ARG A 134 -27.57 15.54 4.22
N LYS A 135 -28.88 15.33 4.29
CA LYS A 135 -29.90 16.32 3.88
C LYS A 135 -31.14 16.47 4.78
N ARG A 136 -31.37 15.59 5.78
CA ARG A 136 -32.44 15.75 6.76
C ARG A 136 -31.91 15.56 8.17
N ALA A 137 -32.04 16.57 9.02
CA ALA A 137 -32.00 16.38 10.46
C ALA A 137 -33.19 15.47 10.84
N GLY A 138 -32.92 14.37 11.57
CA GLY A 138 -33.97 13.44 12.04
C GLY A 138 -34.02 12.05 11.41
N CYS A 139 -32.97 11.55 10.72
CA CYS A 139 -32.82 10.12 10.42
C CYS A 139 -31.57 9.54 11.09
N GLU A 140 -31.49 9.72 12.40
CA GLU A 140 -30.43 9.18 13.26
C GLU A 140 -30.50 7.64 13.38
N GLU A 141 -31.49 6.99 12.74
CA GLU A 141 -31.85 5.59 12.99
C GLU A 141 -31.23 4.56 12.03
N GLN A 142 -30.81 4.91 10.81
CA GLN A 142 -30.30 3.92 9.85
C GLN A 142 -28.77 3.83 9.88
N THR A 143 -28.26 2.70 10.38
CA THR A 143 -26.82 2.40 10.47
C THR A 143 -26.23 1.94 9.12
N LEU A 144 -24.89 1.91 9.03
CA LEU A 144 -24.21 1.30 7.88
C LEU A 144 -24.53 -0.20 7.76
N TYR A 145 -24.81 -0.86 8.88
CA TYR A 145 -25.24 -2.26 8.93
C TYR A 145 -26.65 -2.43 8.34
N ASP A 146 -27.57 -1.50 8.64
CA ASP A 146 -28.93 -1.50 8.08
C ASP A 146 -28.94 -1.26 6.57
N LEU A 147 -28.06 -0.38 6.06
CA LEU A 147 -27.88 -0.16 4.62
C LEU A 147 -27.46 -1.45 3.89
N LEU A 148 -26.59 -2.24 4.51
CA LEU A 148 -26.16 -3.55 4.00
C LEU A 148 -27.15 -4.69 4.34
N ARG A 149 -28.17 -4.43 5.18
CA ARG A 149 -29.06 -5.46 5.77
C ARG A 149 -28.27 -6.58 6.45
N THR A 150 -27.31 -6.21 7.29
CA THR A 150 -26.45 -7.14 8.02
C THR A 150 -26.33 -6.74 9.49
N VAL A 151 -25.59 -7.51 10.28
CA VAL A 151 -25.44 -7.32 11.72
C VAL A 151 -24.03 -6.86 12.10
N PRO A 152 -23.83 -6.18 13.24
CA PRO A 152 -22.51 -5.76 13.69
C PRO A 152 -21.50 -6.89 13.90
N LYS A 153 -21.96 -8.13 14.12
CA LYS A 153 -21.10 -9.32 14.28
C LYS A 153 -20.71 -9.99 12.95
N ALA A 154 -21.14 -9.44 11.80
CA ALA A 154 -20.86 -10.01 10.50
C ALA A 154 -19.34 -10.09 10.22
N THR A 155 -18.87 -11.23 9.75
CA THR A 155 -17.47 -11.39 9.33
C THR A 155 -17.19 -10.56 8.06
N PRO A 156 -15.92 -10.29 7.72
CA PRO A 156 -15.59 -9.59 6.47
C PRO A 156 -16.15 -10.31 5.21
N ALA A 157 -16.24 -11.63 5.25
CA ALA A 157 -16.89 -12.42 4.19
C ALA A 157 -18.40 -12.16 4.12
N ASP A 158 -19.08 -12.18 5.27
CA ASP A 158 -20.52 -11.89 5.36
C ASP A 158 -20.83 -10.49 4.84
N LEU A 159 -19.99 -9.49 5.15
CA LEU A 159 -20.13 -8.13 4.62
C LEU A 159 -20.05 -8.11 3.09
N ARG A 160 -19.14 -8.87 2.48
CA ARG A 160 -19.03 -8.92 1.01
C ARG A 160 -20.21 -9.64 0.39
N LEU A 161 -20.68 -10.71 1.02
CA LEU A 161 -21.89 -11.41 0.58
C LEU A 161 -23.11 -10.48 0.65
N ALA A 162 -23.28 -9.76 1.77
CA ALA A 162 -24.33 -8.78 1.96
C ALA A 162 -24.28 -7.70 0.87
N LEU A 163 -23.09 -7.14 0.57
CA LEU A 163 -22.94 -6.21 -0.56
C LEU A 163 -23.42 -6.83 -1.88
N LYS A 164 -22.96 -8.03 -2.22
CA LYS A 164 -23.33 -8.70 -3.49
C LYS A 164 -24.85 -8.89 -3.60
N VAL A 165 -25.49 -9.39 -2.54
CA VAL A 165 -26.95 -9.57 -2.50
C VAL A 165 -27.67 -8.23 -2.63
N ARG A 166 -27.27 -7.21 -1.85
CA ARG A 166 -27.88 -5.88 -1.91
C ARG A 166 -27.73 -5.22 -3.28
N LEU A 167 -26.60 -5.39 -3.95
CA LEU A 167 -26.42 -4.87 -5.30
C LEU A 167 -27.35 -5.56 -6.31
N LEU A 168 -27.55 -6.88 -6.20
CA LEU A 168 -28.50 -7.61 -7.06
C LEU A 168 -29.94 -7.17 -6.81
N GLU A 169 -30.35 -7.02 -5.55
CA GLU A 169 -31.68 -6.51 -5.18
C GLU A 169 -31.92 -5.11 -5.75
N LEU A 170 -30.98 -4.17 -5.55
CA LEU A 170 -31.09 -2.81 -6.07
C LEU A 170 -31.09 -2.76 -7.62
N GLN A 171 -30.37 -3.67 -8.27
CA GLN A 171 -30.40 -3.79 -9.73
C GLN A 171 -31.75 -4.31 -10.22
N ALA A 172 -32.33 -5.31 -9.54
CA ALA A 172 -33.65 -5.84 -9.86
C ALA A 172 -34.76 -4.78 -9.68
N ASP A 173 -34.64 -3.94 -8.65
CA ASP A 173 -35.58 -2.85 -8.35
C ASP A 173 -35.35 -1.58 -9.19
N ALA A 174 -34.40 -1.59 -10.13
CA ALA A 174 -33.98 -0.42 -10.92
C ALA A 174 -33.68 0.82 -10.05
N ALA A 175 -33.05 0.59 -8.89
CA ALA A 175 -32.79 1.62 -7.90
C ALA A 175 -31.89 2.75 -8.44
N PRO A 176 -32.05 3.98 -7.94
CA PRO A 176 -31.25 5.10 -8.38
C PRO A 176 -29.78 4.95 -7.96
N LYS A 177 -28.88 5.58 -8.74
CA LYS A 177 -27.41 5.44 -8.58
C LYS A 177 -26.90 5.88 -7.21
N ASP A 178 -27.57 6.82 -6.57
CA ASP A 178 -27.22 7.34 -5.23
C ASP A 178 -27.43 6.28 -4.13
N GLN A 179 -28.47 5.46 -4.24
CA GLN A 179 -28.69 4.33 -3.33
C GLN A 179 -27.61 3.27 -3.50
N ILE A 180 -27.27 2.92 -4.74
CA ILE A 180 -26.17 1.99 -5.05
C ILE A 180 -24.85 2.50 -4.46
N GLN A 181 -24.54 3.78 -4.67
CA GLN A 181 -23.32 4.40 -4.11
C GLN A 181 -23.31 4.44 -2.58
N SER A 182 -24.48 4.59 -1.95
CA SER A 182 -24.60 4.58 -0.48
C SER A 182 -24.31 3.19 0.09
N VAL A 183 -24.80 2.13 -0.55
CA VAL A 183 -24.50 0.74 -0.19
C VAL A 183 -23.03 0.40 -0.42
N GLU A 184 -22.45 0.78 -1.58
CA GLU A 184 -21.02 0.60 -1.83
C GLU A 184 -20.16 1.31 -0.79
N ARG A 185 -20.54 2.53 -0.40
CA ARG A 185 -19.84 3.31 0.62
C ARG A 185 -19.90 2.62 1.98
N ALA A 186 -21.09 2.18 2.40
CA ALA A 186 -21.27 1.46 3.67
C ALA A 186 -20.37 0.23 3.72
N PHE A 187 -20.34 -0.57 2.65
CA PHE A 187 -19.41 -1.70 2.55
C PHE A 187 -17.95 -1.26 2.62
N ASN A 188 -17.54 -0.22 1.90
CA ASN A 188 -16.14 0.20 1.88
C ASN A 188 -15.62 0.66 3.25
N LEU A 189 -16.48 1.29 4.07
CA LEU A 189 -16.16 1.65 5.45
C LEU A 189 -16.11 0.41 6.35
N LEU A 190 -17.13 -0.46 6.28
CA LEU A 190 -17.22 -1.64 7.13
C LEU A 190 -16.19 -2.74 6.78
N ALA A 191 -15.77 -2.83 5.52
CA ALA A 191 -14.76 -3.79 5.07
C ALA A 191 -13.33 -3.38 5.44
N HIS A 192 -13.10 -2.13 5.83
CA HIS A 192 -11.79 -1.68 6.31
C HIS A 192 -11.75 -1.75 7.85
N PRO A 193 -10.89 -2.60 8.46
CA PRO A 193 -10.91 -2.84 9.91
C PRO A 193 -10.86 -1.57 10.75
N ASP A 194 -9.88 -0.68 10.50
CA ASP A 194 -9.75 0.55 11.28
C ASP A 194 -10.97 1.49 11.16
N LEU A 195 -11.60 1.56 9.97
CA LEU A 195 -12.77 2.41 9.75
C LEU A 195 -14.03 1.77 10.37
N ARG A 196 -14.13 0.44 10.33
CA ARG A 196 -15.19 -0.31 11.02
C ARG A 196 -15.10 -0.14 12.53
N SER A 197 -13.91 -0.30 13.12
CA SER A 197 -13.70 -0.09 14.56
C SER A 197 -13.99 1.34 14.97
N CYS A 198 -13.60 2.33 14.14
CA CYS A 198 -13.99 3.73 14.35
C CYS A 198 -15.51 3.91 14.32
N TYR A 199 -16.20 3.27 13.37
CA TYR A 199 -17.66 3.33 13.29
C TYR A 199 -18.35 2.68 14.49
N GLU A 200 -17.87 1.52 14.94
CA GLU A 200 -18.38 0.84 16.13
C GLU A 200 -18.19 1.68 17.39
N ALA A 201 -17.05 2.36 17.54
CA ALA A 201 -16.84 3.31 18.63
C ALA A 201 -17.84 4.49 18.56
N LEU A 202 -18.08 5.05 17.37
CA LEU A 202 -19.04 6.14 17.15
C LEU A 202 -20.50 5.73 17.42
N LEU A 203 -20.84 4.45 17.30
CA LEU A 203 -22.17 3.94 17.67
C LEU A 203 -22.36 3.86 19.19
N LEU A 204 -21.28 3.68 19.96
CA LEU A 204 -21.31 3.63 21.43
C LEU A 204 -21.20 5.01 22.05
N ASP A 205 -20.34 5.86 21.48
CA ASP A 205 -20.09 7.23 21.91
C ASP A 205 -20.04 8.14 20.69
N PRO A 206 -21.06 8.99 20.47
CA PRO A 206 -21.08 9.94 19.36
C PRO A 206 -19.87 10.88 19.34
N GLU A 207 -19.25 11.16 20.48
CA GLU A 207 -18.10 12.05 20.60
C GLU A 207 -16.75 11.33 20.41
N ALA A 208 -16.77 10.01 20.15
CA ALA A 208 -15.57 9.26 19.84
C ALA A 208 -14.85 9.86 18.60
N PRO A 209 -13.50 9.81 18.54
CA PRO A 209 -12.76 10.43 17.45
C PRO A 209 -13.04 9.77 16.07
N ALA A 210 -13.63 10.54 15.16
CA ALA A 210 -13.96 10.12 13.80
C ALA A 210 -12.76 10.20 12.87
N LEU A 211 -12.38 9.07 12.28
CA LEU A 211 -11.30 9.01 11.30
C LEU A 211 -11.74 9.59 9.94
N PHE A 212 -10.88 10.35 9.29
CA PHE A 212 -11.11 10.71 7.89
C PHE A 212 -10.77 9.50 7.00
N PRO A 213 -11.72 8.92 6.24
CA PRO A 213 -11.47 7.68 5.51
C PRO A 213 -10.29 7.76 4.55
N TYR A 214 -9.41 6.76 4.63
CA TYR A 214 -8.21 6.62 3.78
C TYR A 214 -7.20 7.77 3.86
N GLY A 215 -7.22 8.60 4.92
CA GLY A 215 -6.23 9.67 5.12
C GLY A 215 -6.36 10.87 4.16
N GLY A 216 -7.45 10.91 3.39
CA GLY A 216 -7.96 12.06 2.62
C GLY A 216 -6.99 12.71 1.64
N PHE A 217 -7.18 12.46 0.34
CA PHE A 217 -6.60 13.24 -0.76
C PHE A 217 -7.68 13.40 -1.82
N GLY A 218 -7.86 14.60 -2.36
CA GLY A 218 -8.84 14.86 -3.41
C GLY A 218 -9.50 16.22 -3.28
N ALA A 219 -10.68 16.42 -3.86
CA ALA A 219 -11.38 17.71 -3.82
C ALA A 219 -12.44 17.73 -2.71
N MET A 220 -12.49 18.81 -1.93
CA MET A 220 -13.47 18.99 -0.86
C MET A 220 -14.25 20.29 -1.04
N LEU A 221 -15.56 20.23 -0.77
CA LEU A 221 -16.44 21.38 -0.61
C LEU A 221 -16.94 21.40 0.85
N ALA A 222 -16.65 22.46 1.58
CA ALA A 222 -17.05 22.63 2.97
C ALA A 222 -17.77 23.96 3.19
N ALA A 223 -18.71 23.98 4.13
CA ALA A 223 -19.34 25.20 4.63
C ALA A 223 -18.70 25.60 5.97
N GLY A 224 -18.44 26.89 6.18
CA GLY A 224 -17.71 27.34 7.35
C GLY A 224 -17.39 28.82 7.36
N GLU A 225 -16.30 29.17 8.05
CA GLU A 225 -15.80 30.54 8.16
C GLU A 225 -14.28 30.58 7.96
N LEU A 226 -13.81 31.52 7.14
CA LEU A 226 -12.39 31.81 7.00
C LEU A 226 -11.87 32.56 8.23
N SER A 227 -10.73 32.12 8.76
CA SER A 227 -10.00 32.78 9.83
C SER A 227 -9.57 34.22 9.49
N PRO A 228 -9.38 35.09 10.49
CA PRO A 228 -8.87 36.45 10.26
C PRO A 228 -7.46 36.50 9.64
N ASP A 229 -6.62 35.51 9.90
CA ASP A 229 -5.28 35.37 9.29
C ASP A 229 -5.33 34.75 7.88
N ARG A 230 -6.52 34.30 7.44
CA ARG A 230 -6.81 33.61 6.19
C ARG A 230 -6.08 32.29 5.98
N GLU A 231 -5.29 31.81 6.95
CA GLU A 231 -4.52 30.59 6.80
C GLU A 231 -5.36 29.33 7.02
N THR A 232 -6.43 29.44 7.81
CA THR A 232 -7.29 28.30 8.17
C THR A 232 -8.75 28.56 7.82
N PHE A 233 -9.38 27.61 7.12
CA PHE A 233 -10.83 27.59 6.96
C PHE A 233 -11.45 26.70 8.04
N PHE A 234 -12.26 27.27 8.92
CA PHE A 234 -12.96 26.53 9.97
C PHE A 234 -14.27 25.99 9.40
N ALA A 235 -14.24 24.74 8.95
CA ALA A 235 -15.43 24.08 8.43
C ALA A 235 -16.39 23.71 9.57
N ARG A 236 -17.68 23.92 9.33
CA ARG A 236 -18.77 23.42 10.17
C ARG A 236 -19.35 22.13 9.61
N THR A 237 -19.36 21.98 8.28
CA THR A 237 -19.95 20.82 7.61
C THR A 237 -19.21 20.53 6.31
N ILE A 238 -18.96 19.25 6.05
CA ILE A 238 -18.50 18.78 4.74
C ILE A 238 -19.74 18.62 3.84
N LEU A 239 -19.79 19.33 2.72
CA LEU A 239 -20.88 19.22 1.76
C LEU A 239 -20.59 18.13 0.71
N SER A 240 -19.32 18.01 0.32
CA SER A 240 -18.87 16.97 -0.60
C SER A 240 -17.37 16.73 -0.47
N PHE A 241 -16.98 15.50 -0.76
CA PHE A 241 -15.59 15.07 -0.86
C PHE A 241 -15.48 14.03 -1.97
N LEU A 242 -14.56 14.29 -2.89
CA LEU A 242 -14.23 13.42 -4.01
C LEU A 242 -12.76 13.00 -3.89
N PRO A 243 -12.48 11.74 -3.51
CA PRO A 243 -11.11 11.29 -3.35
C PRO A 243 -10.40 11.13 -4.69
N ASP A 244 -9.09 11.35 -4.71
CA ASP A 244 -8.22 11.06 -5.84
C ASP A 244 -8.17 9.54 -6.05
N ARG A 245 -8.61 9.09 -7.24
CA ARG A 245 -8.75 7.68 -7.58
C ARG A 245 -7.92 7.32 -8.79
N ARG A 246 -7.41 6.08 -8.80
CA ARG A 246 -6.69 5.50 -9.93
C ARG A 246 -6.99 4.02 -10.08
N GLU A 247 -7.21 3.55 -11.30
CA GLU A 247 -7.27 2.12 -11.59
C GLU A 247 -5.87 1.54 -11.79
N ARG A 248 -5.61 0.37 -11.18
CA ARG A 248 -4.33 -0.32 -11.32
C ARG A 248 -4.54 -1.81 -11.54
N ARG A 249 -3.70 -2.37 -12.42
CA ARG A 249 -3.58 -3.81 -12.64
C ARG A 249 -2.13 -4.24 -12.48
N PHE A 250 -1.87 -5.26 -11.67
CA PHE A 250 -0.52 -5.80 -11.47
C PHE A 250 -0.52 -7.22 -10.93
N ARG A 251 0.64 -7.88 -10.93
CA ARG A 251 0.85 -9.15 -10.23
C ARG A 251 1.56 -8.94 -8.90
N ALA A 252 1.09 -9.61 -7.86
CA ALA A 252 1.56 -9.53 -6.50
C ALA A 252 1.94 -10.92 -5.96
N PRO A 253 3.07 -11.08 -5.24
CA PRO A 253 3.43 -12.36 -4.63
C PRO A 253 2.51 -12.69 -3.45
N LEU A 254 1.96 -13.89 -3.42
CA LEU A 254 1.03 -14.34 -2.39
C LEU A 254 1.68 -14.35 -1.01
N ARG A 255 2.97 -14.69 -0.92
CA ARG A 255 3.76 -14.64 0.33
C ARG A 255 3.79 -13.29 1.07
N ARG A 256 3.43 -12.18 0.40
CA ARG A 256 3.34 -10.86 1.02
C ARG A 256 1.97 -10.55 1.64
N VAL A 257 1.01 -11.45 1.48
CA VAL A 257 -0.30 -11.32 2.11
C VAL A 257 -0.19 -11.78 3.57
N GLU A 258 -0.65 -10.97 4.50
CA GLU A 258 -0.77 -11.26 5.93
C GLU A 258 -2.18 -11.73 6.21
N PHE A 259 -2.35 -12.87 6.87
CA PHE A 259 -3.67 -13.33 7.29
C PHE A 259 -3.90 -12.88 8.73
N HIS A 260 -5.05 -12.27 8.97
CA HIS A 260 -5.55 -11.86 10.27
C HIS A 260 -6.87 -12.59 10.53
N ASP A 261 -7.45 -12.38 11.71
CA ASP A 261 -8.76 -12.94 12.01
C ASP A 261 -9.83 -12.36 11.05
N GLY A 262 -10.42 -13.24 10.25
CA GLY A 262 -11.46 -12.92 9.26
C GLY A 262 -11.05 -12.15 8.00
N HIS A 263 -9.81 -11.62 7.89
CA HIS A 263 -9.36 -10.84 6.73
C HIS A 263 -7.87 -11.01 6.43
N ALA A 264 -7.44 -10.59 5.25
CA ALA A 264 -6.08 -10.65 4.78
C ALA A 264 -5.62 -9.29 4.26
N VAL A 265 -4.36 -8.94 4.48
CA VAL A 265 -3.81 -7.64 4.11
C VAL A 265 -2.57 -7.81 3.25
N TYR A 266 -2.56 -7.18 2.08
CA TYR A 266 -1.37 -7.08 1.24
C TYR A 266 -0.79 -5.67 1.35
N ARG A 267 0.52 -5.55 1.59
CA ARG A 267 1.25 -4.27 1.59
C ARG A 267 2.49 -4.38 0.71
N ASP A 268 2.69 -3.40 -0.17
CA ASP A 268 3.91 -3.30 -0.97
C ASP A 268 4.48 -1.89 -0.93
N SER A 269 5.59 -1.75 -0.19
CA SER A 269 6.30 -0.47 -0.03
C SER A 269 6.90 0.06 -1.33
N ARG A 270 7.26 -0.82 -2.28
CA ARG A 270 7.81 -0.42 -3.57
C ARG A 270 6.71 0.13 -4.48
N ARG A 271 5.53 -0.49 -4.41
CA ARG A 271 4.33 -0.06 -5.18
C ARG A 271 3.52 1.02 -4.48
N LYS A 272 3.86 1.32 -3.21
CA LYS A 272 3.12 2.20 -2.30
C LYS A 272 1.63 1.82 -2.24
N ALA A 273 1.33 0.53 -2.16
CA ALA A 273 -0.04 0.00 -2.32
C ALA A 273 -0.45 -0.91 -1.17
N GLU A 274 -1.72 -0.83 -0.77
CA GLU A 274 -2.34 -1.70 0.22
C GLU A 274 -3.69 -2.25 -0.27
N LEU A 275 -3.96 -3.51 0.05
CA LEU A 275 -5.25 -4.16 -0.18
C LEU A 275 -5.71 -4.86 1.10
N ILE A 276 -7.01 -4.78 1.35
CA ILE A 276 -7.71 -5.57 2.37
C ILE A 276 -8.61 -6.54 1.62
N LEU A 277 -8.47 -7.82 1.95
CA LEU A 277 -9.09 -8.95 1.26
C LEU A 277 -9.84 -9.79 2.29
N ASP A 278 -11.04 -10.25 1.95
CA ASP A 278 -11.77 -11.29 2.67
C ASP A 278 -11.70 -12.62 1.91
N THR A 279 -12.19 -13.70 2.53
CA THR A 279 -12.18 -15.05 1.98
C THR A 279 -12.98 -15.20 0.69
N ILE A 280 -13.94 -14.32 0.39
CA ILE A 280 -14.66 -14.34 -0.88
C ILE A 280 -13.82 -13.69 -1.99
N SER A 281 -13.10 -12.62 -1.68
CA SER A 281 -12.20 -11.95 -2.63
C SER A 281 -10.90 -12.71 -2.89
N LEU A 282 -10.37 -13.38 -1.88
CA LEU A 282 -9.21 -14.25 -1.96
C LEU A 282 -9.66 -15.65 -1.52
N PRO A 283 -10.15 -16.49 -2.46
CA PRO A 283 -10.77 -17.78 -2.16
C PRO A 283 -9.70 -18.82 -1.80
N LEU A 284 -9.03 -18.59 -0.69
CA LEU A 284 -8.04 -19.47 -0.08
C LEU A 284 -8.45 -19.75 1.36
N PRO A 285 -8.15 -20.93 1.90
CA PRO A 285 -8.35 -21.18 3.32
C PRO A 285 -7.44 -20.26 4.13
N PHE A 286 -8.05 -19.44 5.00
CA PHE A 286 -7.29 -18.57 5.89
C PHE A 286 -6.74 -19.41 7.04
N ASP A 287 -5.57 -19.99 6.81
CA ASP A 287 -4.85 -20.82 7.77
C ASP A 287 -4.23 -19.93 8.87
N PRO A 288 -4.49 -20.17 10.17
CA PRO A 288 -3.87 -19.43 11.27
C PRO A 288 -2.34 -19.50 11.26
N THR A 289 -1.77 -20.58 10.73
CA THR A 289 -0.33 -20.78 10.61
C THR A 289 0.26 -20.12 9.36
N TRP A 290 -0.57 -19.56 8.46
CA TRP A 290 -0.15 -18.95 7.20
C TRP A 290 1.04 -18.02 7.36
N ASN A 291 0.99 -17.10 8.32
CA ASN A 291 2.05 -16.10 8.50
C ASN A 291 3.41 -16.71 8.86
N GLN A 292 3.44 -17.96 9.35
CA GLN A 292 4.65 -18.69 9.71
C GLN A 292 5.32 -19.31 8.48
N TRP A 293 4.55 -19.72 7.46
CA TRP A 293 5.07 -20.48 6.32
C TRP A 293 4.79 -19.87 4.94
N ARG A 294 4.04 -18.77 4.85
CA ARG A 294 3.72 -18.05 3.61
C ARG A 294 4.92 -17.75 2.73
N HIS A 295 6.10 -17.61 3.33
CA HIS A 295 7.34 -17.35 2.64
C HIS A 295 7.79 -18.48 1.70
N LEU A 296 7.31 -19.71 1.92
CA LEU A 296 7.52 -20.87 1.06
C LEU A 296 6.70 -20.80 -0.24
N VAL A 297 5.75 -19.86 -0.33
CA VAL A 297 4.85 -19.71 -1.46
C VAL A 297 5.41 -18.73 -2.49
N ASN A 298 5.76 -19.25 -3.66
CA ASN A 298 6.29 -18.44 -4.77
C ASN A 298 5.22 -17.96 -5.77
N THR A 299 3.98 -18.40 -5.61
CA THR A 299 2.85 -18.02 -6.46
C THR A 299 2.58 -16.52 -6.42
N LYS A 300 2.24 -15.96 -7.59
CA LYS A 300 1.79 -14.57 -7.72
C LYS A 300 0.33 -14.54 -8.16
N PHE A 301 -0.46 -13.68 -7.55
CA PHE A 301 -1.85 -13.42 -7.93
C PHE A 301 -1.97 -12.12 -8.75
N GLY A 302 -2.97 -12.06 -9.62
CA GLY A 302 -3.35 -10.86 -10.35
C GLY A 302 -4.24 -9.98 -9.48
N VAL A 303 -3.95 -8.69 -9.48
CA VAL A 303 -4.74 -7.63 -8.85
C VAL A 303 -5.28 -6.72 -9.93
N GLU A 304 -6.57 -6.43 -9.88
CA GLU A 304 -7.24 -5.41 -10.66
C GLU A 304 -8.18 -4.65 -9.72
N ALA A 305 -7.87 -3.38 -9.44
CA ALA A 305 -8.64 -2.61 -8.47
C ALA A 305 -8.62 -1.10 -8.68
N THR A 306 -9.62 -0.42 -8.11
CA THR A 306 -9.58 1.05 -7.92
C THR A 306 -8.88 1.37 -6.61
N PHE A 307 -7.86 2.21 -6.67
CA PHE A 307 -7.10 2.72 -5.54
C PHE A 307 -7.48 4.17 -5.25
N VAL A 308 -7.52 4.54 -3.97
CA VAL A 308 -7.57 5.93 -3.52
C VAL A 308 -6.20 6.36 -3.02
N LYS A 309 -5.81 7.59 -3.33
CA LYS A 309 -4.59 8.19 -2.77
C LYS A 309 -4.77 8.38 -1.27
N SER A 310 -3.72 8.05 -0.53
CA SER A 310 -3.61 8.05 0.91
C SER A 310 -2.21 8.51 1.34
N GLY A 311 -2.01 8.65 2.64
CA GLY A 311 -0.74 9.07 3.22
C GLY A 311 -0.47 8.25 4.47
N LYS A 312 0.76 7.76 4.61
CA LYS A 312 1.20 7.06 5.82
C LYS A 312 2.46 7.71 6.35
N TYR A 313 2.43 8.12 7.62
CA TYR A 313 3.65 8.52 8.30
C TYR A 313 4.55 7.31 8.53
N ARG A 314 5.84 7.45 8.19
CA ARG A 314 6.88 6.47 8.47
C ARG A 314 8.05 7.15 9.15
N LEU A 315 8.51 6.54 10.23
CA LEU A 315 9.74 6.94 10.88
C LEU A 315 10.94 6.58 10.00
N ARG A 316 11.76 7.56 9.63
CA ARG A 316 13.06 7.35 8.96
C ARG A 316 14.11 8.24 9.61
N GLY A 317 15.19 7.64 10.09
CA GLY A 317 16.29 8.39 10.69
C GLY A 317 15.93 9.18 11.96
N GLY A 318 14.82 8.85 12.64
CA GLY A 318 14.33 9.58 13.81
C GLY A 318 13.18 10.55 13.52
N ASP A 319 12.93 10.87 12.24
CA ASP A 319 11.89 11.82 11.83
C ASP A 319 10.70 11.13 11.16
N TRP A 320 9.50 11.67 11.40
CA TRP A 320 8.27 11.20 10.78
C TRP A 320 8.09 11.83 9.41
N HIS A 321 8.14 11.01 8.36
CA HIS A 321 7.89 11.44 6.99
C HIS A 321 6.55 10.93 6.49
N LEU A 322 5.75 11.84 5.93
CA LEU A 322 4.56 11.45 5.17
C LEU A 322 5.02 10.79 3.86
N VAL A 323 4.58 9.56 3.63
CA VAL A 323 4.86 8.82 2.41
C VAL A 323 3.55 8.66 1.64
N ASP A 324 3.56 9.03 0.34
CA ASP A 324 2.43 8.73 -0.54
C ASP A 324 2.13 7.24 -0.49
N TRP A 325 0.85 6.94 -0.36
CA TRP A 325 0.34 5.57 -0.33
C TRP A 325 -0.95 5.50 -1.11
N GLU A 326 -1.33 4.30 -1.54
CA GLU A 326 -2.58 4.05 -2.22
C GLU A 326 -3.25 2.85 -1.57
N THR A 327 -4.53 3.00 -1.21
CA THR A 327 -5.32 1.92 -0.61
C THR A 327 -6.42 1.53 -1.57
N ALA A 328 -6.56 0.22 -1.85
CA ALA A 328 -7.61 -0.28 -2.71
C ALA A 328 -8.99 -0.13 -2.04
N VAL A 329 -9.99 0.27 -2.82
CA VAL A 329 -11.39 0.37 -2.39
C VAL A 329 -12.00 -1.04 -2.37
N PRO A 330 -12.40 -1.60 -1.21
CA PRO A 330 -12.79 -3.01 -1.09
C PRO A 330 -13.88 -3.49 -2.06
N SER A 331 -14.86 -2.64 -2.39
CA SER A 331 -15.95 -2.96 -3.32
C SER A 331 -15.49 -3.10 -4.77
N ARG A 332 -14.30 -2.57 -5.10
CA ARG A 332 -13.74 -2.52 -6.45
C ARG A 332 -12.42 -3.27 -6.55
N VAL A 333 -12.29 -4.38 -5.84
CA VAL A 333 -11.13 -5.28 -5.91
C VAL A 333 -11.52 -6.57 -6.61
N ASN A 334 -10.73 -6.95 -7.61
CA ASN A 334 -10.80 -8.23 -8.29
C ASN A 334 -9.44 -8.94 -8.24
N ILE A 335 -9.46 -10.20 -7.83
CA ILE A 335 -8.27 -11.02 -7.63
C ILE A 335 -8.33 -12.23 -8.56
N LYS A 336 -7.23 -12.51 -9.24
CA LYS A 336 -7.08 -13.66 -10.14
C LYS A 336 -5.97 -14.56 -9.63
N LEU A 337 -6.31 -15.77 -9.20
CA LEU A 337 -5.34 -16.79 -8.78
C LEU A 337 -4.92 -17.66 -9.97
N PRO A 338 -3.64 -18.06 -10.06
CA PRO A 338 -3.21 -19.13 -10.96
C PRO A 338 -3.92 -20.46 -10.67
N SER A 339 -4.10 -21.31 -11.69
CA SER A 339 -4.79 -22.60 -11.57
C SER A 339 -4.06 -23.61 -10.68
N ASP A 340 -2.74 -23.50 -10.55
CA ASP A 340 -1.87 -24.35 -9.73
C ASP A 340 -1.78 -23.90 -8.26
N THR A 341 -2.53 -22.87 -7.86
CA THR A 341 -2.37 -22.24 -6.53
C THR A 341 -2.59 -23.24 -5.39
N GLU A 342 -3.66 -24.04 -5.44
CA GLU A 342 -3.98 -24.99 -4.36
C GLU A 342 -2.89 -26.07 -4.19
N GLU A 343 -2.35 -26.58 -5.30
CA GLU A 343 -1.26 -27.55 -5.27
C GLU A 343 0.00 -26.96 -4.63
N VAL A 344 0.37 -25.73 -5.03
CA VAL A 344 1.53 -25.03 -4.45
C VAL A 344 1.34 -24.80 -2.95
N LEU A 345 0.14 -24.41 -2.52
CA LEU A 345 -0.18 -24.20 -1.11
C LEU A 345 -0.12 -25.50 -0.30
N SER A 346 -0.68 -26.60 -0.83
CA SER A 346 -0.60 -27.92 -0.21
C SER A 346 0.84 -28.38 -0.04
N ASN A 347 1.68 -28.19 -1.07
CA ASN A 347 3.10 -28.53 -1.02
C ASN A 347 3.86 -27.67 0.00
N ALA A 348 3.61 -26.37 0.05
CA ALA A 348 4.24 -25.47 1.03
C ALA A 348 3.86 -25.82 2.47
N ARG A 349 2.59 -26.18 2.71
CA ARG A 349 2.12 -26.60 4.04
C ARG A 349 2.71 -27.94 4.47
N LYS A 350 2.78 -28.92 3.57
CA LYS A 350 3.48 -30.20 3.82
C LYS A 350 4.94 -29.95 4.18
N LEU A 351 5.59 -29.04 3.46
CA LEU A 351 6.96 -28.63 3.75
C LEU A 351 7.09 -28.09 5.17
N TYR A 352 6.23 -27.14 5.54
CA TYR A 352 6.25 -26.52 6.85
C TYR A 352 6.04 -27.51 7.99
N HIS A 353 5.06 -28.40 7.86
CA HIS A 353 4.83 -29.46 8.85
C HIS A 353 6.06 -30.38 9.00
N ARG A 354 6.69 -30.73 7.88
CA ARG A 354 7.91 -31.54 7.87
C ARG A 354 9.08 -30.81 8.57
N PHE A 355 9.23 -29.51 8.34
CA PHE A 355 10.20 -28.68 9.06
C PHE A 355 9.94 -28.65 10.56
N GLY A 356 8.68 -28.54 10.98
CA GLY A 356 8.30 -28.59 12.38
C GLY A 356 8.62 -29.93 13.04
N GLN A 357 8.33 -31.05 12.35
CA GLN A 357 8.60 -32.40 12.84
C GLN A 357 10.08 -32.66 13.12
N TYR A 358 10.98 -32.12 12.29
CA TYR A 358 12.42 -32.32 12.40
C TYR A 358 13.16 -31.07 12.92
N PHE A 359 12.46 -30.17 13.61
CA PHE A 359 13.01 -28.87 14.01
C PHE A 359 14.34 -28.99 14.79
N ASP A 360 14.40 -29.85 15.81
CA ASP A 360 15.59 -30.03 16.64
C ASP A 360 16.76 -30.61 15.85
N ALA A 361 16.50 -31.57 14.97
CA ALA A 361 17.49 -32.15 14.08
C ALA A 361 18.05 -31.08 13.12
N ILE A 362 17.16 -30.31 12.48
CA ILE A 362 17.53 -29.23 11.56
C ILE A 362 18.32 -28.13 12.29
N LYS A 363 17.95 -27.80 13.53
CA LYS A 363 18.69 -26.85 14.37
C LYS A 363 20.11 -27.33 14.66
N ARG A 364 20.30 -28.61 15.00
CA ARG A 364 21.63 -29.20 15.19
C ARG A 364 22.45 -29.17 13.90
N ILE A 365 21.83 -29.46 12.75
CA ILE A 365 22.50 -29.35 11.45
C ILE A 365 22.94 -27.92 11.17
N ARG A 366 22.08 -26.93 11.42
CA ARG A 366 22.42 -25.50 11.25
C ARG A 366 23.57 -25.07 12.15
N LEU A 367 23.60 -25.51 13.41
CA LEU A 367 24.71 -25.23 14.32
C LEU A 367 26.03 -25.80 13.78
N GLN A 368 26.02 -27.03 13.27
CA GLN A 368 27.21 -27.63 12.64
C GLN A 368 27.66 -26.84 11.40
N LEU A 369 26.70 -26.42 10.57
CA LEU A 369 26.96 -25.65 9.34
C LEU A 369 27.54 -24.25 9.61
N GLU A 370 27.35 -23.68 10.81
CA GLU A 370 27.99 -22.42 11.20
C GLU A 370 29.51 -22.59 11.39
N GLU A 371 29.94 -23.77 11.84
CA GLU A 371 31.33 -24.09 12.17
C GLU A 371 32.08 -24.70 10.98
N GLU A 372 31.48 -25.66 10.28
CA GLU A 372 32.13 -26.37 9.19
C GLU A 372 31.27 -26.52 7.92
N PRO A 373 31.86 -26.39 6.72
CA PRO A 373 31.20 -26.78 5.48
C PRO A 373 31.02 -28.29 5.41
N LEU A 374 29.82 -28.75 5.07
CA LEU A 374 29.52 -30.18 4.90
C LEU A 374 29.18 -30.49 3.45
N GLU A 375 29.75 -31.58 2.90
CA GLU A 375 29.39 -32.07 1.57
C GLU A 375 27.97 -32.64 1.59
N ARG A 376 27.23 -32.54 0.49
CA ARG A 376 25.86 -33.08 0.36
C ARG A 376 25.74 -34.54 0.85
N GLN A 377 26.71 -35.41 0.55
CA GLN A 377 26.67 -36.81 1.00
C GLN A 377 26.86 -36.94 2.52
N GLU A 378 27.73 -36.12 3.11
CA GLU A 378 27.93 -36.06 4.56
C GLU A 378 26.67 -35.52 5.25
N LEU A 379 26.05 -34.48 4.68
CA LEU A 379 24.75 -33.97 5.13
C LEU A 379 23.65 -35.04 5.04
N SER A 380 23.60 -35.85 3.98
CA SER A 380 22.65 -36.97 3.88
C SER A 380 22.83 -37.96 5.03
N ARG A 381 24.07 -38.39 5.30
CA ARG A 381 24.36 -39.30 6.42
C ARG A 381 24.04 -38.67 7.78
N PHE A 382 24.34 -37.38 7.93
CA PHE A 382 24.04 -36.66 9.16
C PHE A 382 22.53 -36.51 9.40
N CYS A 383 21.77 -36.25 8.34
CA CYS A 383 20.30 -36.28 8.36
C CYS A 383 19.77 -37.67 8.76
N GLU A 384 20.28 -38.75 8.15
CA GLU A 384 19.90 -40.14 8.48
C GLU A 384 20.15 -40.44 9.96
N ASN A 385 21.33 -40.07 10.49
CA ASN A 385 21.68 -40.26 11.90
C ASN A 385 20.77 -39.50 12.88
N LEU A 386 20.20 -38.37 12.43
CA LEU A 386 19.26 -37.56 13.20
C LEU A 386 17.79 -37.97 12.97
N GLY A 387 17.54 -39.05 12.24
CA GLY A 387 16.20 -39.57 11.96
C GLY A 387 15.42 -38.78 10.91
N ILE A 388 16.09 -37.93 10.13
CA ILE A 388 15.48 -37.23 9.00
C ILE A 388 15.39 -38.21 7.81
N PRO A 389 14.20 -38.41 7.23
CA PRO A 389 14.01 -39.37 6.15
C PRO A 389 14.71 -38.92 4.85
N PRO A 390 15.15 -39.87 4.00
CA PRO A 390 16.04 -39.62 2.86
C PRO A 390 15.40 -38.80 1.73
N ASP A 391 14.06 -38.75 1.66
CA ASP A 391 13.31 -37.90 0.74
C ASP A 391 13.22 -36.44 1.22
N PHE A 392 13.83 -36.10 2.37
CA PHE A 392 13.91 -34.72 2.84
C PHE A 392 14.90 -33.96 1.94
N ASP A 393 14.42 -32.89 1.33
CA ASP A 393 15.26 -32.06 0.47
C ASP A 393 16.25 -31.26 1.32
N ILE A 394 17.48 -31.76 1.43
CA ILE A 394 18.61 -31.17 2.17
C ILE A 394 18.85 -29.71 1.76
N THR A 395 18.48 -29.35 0.53
CA THR A 395 18.63 -27.98 0.03
C THR A 395 17.78 -27.00 0.82
N GLN A 396 16.73 -27.48 1.49
CA GLN A 396 15.79 -26.66 2.24
C GLN A 396 16.25 -26.34 3.66
N ILE A 397 17.30 -27.00 4.16
CA ILE A 397 17.84 -26.79 5.51
C ILE A 397 18.24 -25.32 5.73
N SER A 398 18.81 -24.67 4.72
CA SER A 398 19.21 -23.27 4.73
C SER A 398 18.22 -22.33 4.04
N TRP A 399 17.00 -22.78 3.70
CA TRP A 399 16.01 -21.90 3.06
C TRP A 399 15.61 -20.75 3.97
N LYS A 400 15.56 -19.56 3.36
CA LYS A 400 15.09 -18.31 3.96
C LYS A 400 13.87 -17.78 3.22
N PRO A 401 13.07 -16.88 3.83
CA PRO A 401 11.85 -16.35 3.25
C PRO A 401 11.93 -15.72 1.84
N ASP A 402 13.11 -15.25 1.44
CA ASP A 402 13.35 -14.65 0.13
C ASP A 402 14.16 -15.56 -0.81
N TYR A 403 14.20 -16.86 -0.50
CA TYR A 403 14.85 -17.87 -1.33
C TYR A 403 14.20 -17.97 -2.72
N ASP A 404 15.01 -17.82 -3.77
CA ASP A 404 14.59 -17.94 -5.16
C ASP A 404 15.19 -19.22 -5.75
N ARG A 405 14.33 -20.22 -5.96
CA ARG A 405 14.69 -21.54 -6.45
C ARG A 405 15.33 -21.50 -7.84
N PHE A 406 15.15 -20.42 -8.61
CA PHE A 406 15.73 -20.29 -9.95
C PHE A 406 17.27 -20.35 -9.91
N TYR A 407 17.91 -19.54 -9.06
CA TYR A 407 19.38 -19.46 -9.01
C TYR A 407 19.99 -20.79 -8.59
N TYR A 408 19.46 -21.38 -7.51
CA TYR A 408 19.85 -22.70 -7.04
C TYR A 408 19.64 -23.77 -8.12
N GLY A 409 18.46 -23.78 -8.75
CA GLY A 409 18.11 -24.78 -9.77
C GLY A 409 19.03 -24.74 -10.97
N GLU A 410 19.40 -23.54 -11.44
CA GLU A 410 20.36 -23.38 -12.53
C GLU A 410 21.76 -23.88 -12.13
N LEU A 411 22.30 -23.47 -10.99
CA LEU A 411 23.63 -23.95 -10.55
C LEU A 411 23.62 -25.47 -10.33
N ARG A 412 22.56 -25.99 -9.71
CA ARG A 412 22.45 -27.41 -9.40
C ARG A 412 22.48 -28.31 -10.63
N LYS A 413 21.92 -27.88 -11.78
CA LYS A 413 21.97 -28.62 -13.05
C LYS A 413 23.40 -28.85 -13.57
N ARG A 414 24.34 -27.98 -13.17
CA ARG A 414 25.74 -27.96 -13.65
C ARG A 414 26.73 -28.50 -12.62
N THR A 415 26.24 -28.85 -11.44
CA THR A 415 27.09 -29.11 -10.28
C THR A 415 27.56 -30.56 -10.23
N ARG A 416 28.86 -30.77 -10.02
CA ARG A 416 29.43 -32.09 -9.67
C ARG A 416 29.32 -32.37 -8.17
N LYS A 417 29.87 -31.48 -7.34
CA LYS A 417 29.79 -31.53 -5.88
C LYS A 417 29.17 -30.27 -5.28
N MET A 418 28.42 -30.45 -4.20
CA MET A 418 27.79 -29.34 -3.47
C MET A 418 28.14 -29.44 -1.99
N PHE A 419 28.55 -28.32 -1.42
CA PHE A 419 28.70 -28.15 0.02
C PHE A 419 27.70 -27.11 0.50
N LEU A 420 27.25 -27.26 1.73
CA LEU A 420 26.51 -26.24 2.45
C LEU A 420 27.39 -25.72 3.57
N PHE A 421 27.44 -24.40 3.73
CA PHE A 421 28.17 -23.75 4.81
C PHE A 421 27.45 -22.49 5.22
N ARG A 422 27.07 -22.37 6.49
CA ARG A 422 26.18 -21.33 7.01
C ARG A 422 24.89 -21.29 6.17
N ASP A 423 24.63 -20.17 5.51
CA ASP A 423 23.52 -19.98 4.57
C ASP A 423 23.93 -20.06 3.09
N GLU A 424 25.14 -20.53 2.79
CA GLU A 424 25.76 -20.46 1.47
C GLU A 424 25.89 -21.85 0.84
N TYR A 425 25.51 -21.94 -0.43
CA TYR A 425 25.72 -23.12 -1.24
C TYR A 425 27.00 -22.96 -2.05
N ILE A 426 27.91 -23.91 -1.90
CA ILE A 426 29.16 -23.96 -2.64
C ILE A 426 29.02 -25.05 -3.71
N PHE A 427 29.06 -24.65 -4.97
CA PHE A 427 28.90 -25.53 -6.12
C PHE A 427 30.23 -25.69 -6.86
N GLU A 428 30.67 -26.93 -7.03
CA GLU A 428 31.73 -27.27 -7.97
C GLU A 428 31.12 -27.41 -9.38
N LEU A 429 31.49 -26.50 -10.26
CA LEU A 429 31.18 -26.57 -11.68
C LEU A 429 32.39 -27.12 -12.46
N GLU A 430 32.27 -27.22 -13.78
CA GLU A 430 33.31 -27.83 -14.62
C GLU A 430 34.65 -27.07 -14.56
N HIS A 431 34.63 -25.73 -14.65
CA HIS A 431 35.85 -24.91 -14.69
C HIS A 431 35.98 -23.92 -13.54
N THR A 432 35.00 -23.90 -12.63
CA THR A 432 34.90 -22.88 -11.57
C THR A 432 34.28 -23.46 -10.31
N VAL A 433 34.49 -22.78 -9.18
CA VAL A 433 33.68 -22.94 -7.98
C VAL A 433 32.79 -21.72 -7.82
N VAL A 434 31.53 -21.95 -7.47
CA VAL A 434 30.54 -20.88 -7.28
C VAL A 434 30.01 -20.93 -5.86
N VAL A 435 29.99 -19.78 -5.18
CA VAL A 435 29.35 -19.64 -3.87
C VAL A 435 28.13 -18.75 -3.99
N GLU A 436 26.99 -19.26 -3.51
CA GLU A 436 25.69 -18.71 -3.80
C GLU A 436 24.81 -18.62 -2.54
N VAL A 437 24.11 -17.49 -2.43
CA VAL A 437 22.96 -17.34 -1.52
C VAL A 437 21.76 -17.00 -2.40
N PRO A 438 20.84 -17.94 -2.66
CA PRO A 438 19.75 -17.79 -3.63
C PRO A 438 18.67 -16.79 -3.17
N GLN A 439 19.03 -15.52 -2.98
CA GLN A 439 18.16 -14.49 -2.41
C GLN A 439 18.32 -13.18 -3.18
N GLN A 440 17.22 -12.47 -3.45
CA GLN A 440 17.32 -11.15 -4.10
C GLN A 440 18.16 -10.16 -3.27
N GLY A 441 19.02 -9.39 -3.92
CA GLY A 441 19.95 -8.45 -3.28
C GLY A 441 21.29 -9.07 -2.88
N HIS A 442 21.43 -10.39 -2.95
CA HIS A 442 22.71 -11.08 -2.84
C HIS A 442 23.42 -11.14 -4.21
N ALA A 443 24.65 -11.64 -4.18
CA ALA A 443 25.47 -11.84 -5.36
C ALA A 443 26.07 -13.24 -5.32
N THR A 444 26.14 -13.86 -6.49
CA THR A 444 26.87 -15.10 -6.75
C THR A 444 28.37 -14.80 -6.85
N TYR A 445 29.21 -15.47 -6.07
CA TYR A 445 30.67 -15.31 -6.11
C TYR A 445 31.27 -16.43 -6.96
N VAL A 446 32.17 -16.07 -7.87
CA VAL A 446 32.77 -17.01 -8.82
C VAL A 446 34.26 -17.09 -8.58
N PHE A 447 34.79 -18.31 -8.58
CA PHE A 447 36.19 -18.63 -8.31
C PHE A 447 36.74 -19.56 -9.39
N SER A 448 38.03 -19.46 -9.70
CA SER A 448 38.72 -20.41 -10.55
C SER A 448 38.72 -21.81 -9.92
N ARG A 449 38.75 -22.87 -10.74
CA ARG A 449 38.81 -24.26 -10.26
C ARG A 449 40.05 -24.48 -9.37
N PRO A 450 39.89 -24.87 -8.09
CA PRO A 450 41.02 -25.19 -7.24
C PRO A 450 41.60 -26.58 -7.58
N GLY A 451 42.90 -26.77 -7.34
CA GLY A 451 43.54 -28.09 -7.46
C GLY A 451 43.02 -29.10 -6.41
N ASN A 452 42.63 -28.62 -5.23
CA ASN A 452 42.01 -29.44 -4.18
C ASN A 452 40.78 -28.70 -3.60
N LEU A 453 39.59 -29.21 -3.92
CA LEU A 453 38.32 -28.61 -3.53
C LEU A 453 38.10 -28.60 -2.01
N ASN A 454 38.43 -29.69 -1.31
CA ASN A 454 38.20 -29.79 0.13
C ASN A 454 39.09 -28.82 0.90
N GLN A 455 40.34 -28.67 0.50
CA GLN A 455 41.24 -27.67 1.08
C GLN A 455 40.77 -26.25 0.79
N TRP A 456 40.30 -26.00 -0.44
CA TRP A 456 39.74 -24.70 -0.83
C TRP A 456 38.51 -24.34 0.01
N VAL A 457 37.58 -25.28 0.22
CA VAL A 457 36.36 -25.07 1.02
C VAL A 457 36.70 -24.72 2.48
N ARG A 458 37.71 -25.39 3.07
CA ARG A 458 38.20 -25.05 4.42
C ARG A 458 38.83 -23.66 4.50
N ASN A 459 39.57 -23.26 3.46
CA ASN A 459 40.16 -21.92 3.39
C ASN A 459 39.08 -20.85 3.21
N TYR A 460 38.08 -21.12 2.36
CA TYR A 460 36.92 -20.26 2.16
C TYR A 460 36.15 -20.05 3.48
N ALA A 461 35.91 -21.12 4.24
CA ALA A 461 35.17 -21.05 5.51
C ALA A 461 35.79 -20.09 6.55
N ARG A 462 37.11 -19.95 6.53
CA ARG A 462 37.89 -19.05 7.39
C ARG A 462 37.99 -17.61 6.87
N THR A 463 37.48 -17.33 5.67
CA THR A 463 37.63 -16.05 4.99
C THR A 463 36.32 -15.25 5.04
N HIS A 464 36.38 -13.96 5.42
CA HIS A 464 35.21 -13.09 5.34
C HIS A 464 35.03 -12.51 3.93
N LYS A 465 33.77 -12.34 3.50
CA LYS A 465 33.44 -11.74 2.19
C LYS A 465 33.97 -10.32 2.02
N GLU A 466 34.11 -9.53 3.08
CA GLU A 466 34.72 -8.21 2.99
C GLU A 466 36.20 -8.27 2.64
N ASP A 467 36.92 -9.21 3.24
CA ASP A 467 38.35 -9.42 2.99
C ASP A 467 38.56 -9.89 1.56
N LEU A 468 37.66 -10.73 1.06
CA LEU A 468 37.63 -11.16 -0.34
C LEU A 468 37.39 -9.99 -1.32
N ARG A 469 36.46 -9.08 -1.00
CA ARG A 469 36.15 -7.90 -1.84
C ARG A 469 37.28 -6.87 -1.84
N LYS A 470 38.01 -6.73 -0.73
CA LYS A 470 39.11 -5.78 -0.58
C LYS A 470 40.49 -6.42 -0.80
N ASN A 471 40.52 -7.70 -1.19
CA ASN A 471 41.71 -8.54 -1.27
C ASN A 471 42.64 -8.41 -0.04
N ARG A 472 42.07 -8.35 1.17
CA ARG A 472 42.87 -8.28 2.40
C ARG A 472 43.58 -9.60 2.63
N ALA A 473 44.85 -9.53 3.05
CA ALA A 473 45.72 -10.69 3.22
C ALA A 473 45.79 -11.61 1.98
N ASN A 474 45.66 -11.02 0.78
CA ASN A 474 45.62 -11.73 -0.51
C ASN A 474 44.52 -12.81 -0.61
N ALA A 475 43.43 -12.66 0.16
CA ALA A 475 42.36 -13.65 0.20
C ALA A 475 41.70 -13.91 -1.17
N ALA A 476 41.61 -12.88 -2.03
CA ALA A 476 41.01 -13.03 -3.36
C ALA A 476 41.92 -13.85 -4.28
N GLU A 477 43.24 -13.63 -4.26
CA GLU A 477 44.21 -14.39 -5.05
C GLU A 477 44.33 -15.82 -4.55
N LEU A 478 44.42 -16.02 -3.23
CA LEU A 478 44.53 -17.35 -2.60
C LEU A 478 43.34 -18.25 -2.90
N LEU A 479 42.14 -17.68 -3.01
CA LEU A 479 40.92 -18.41 -3.35
C LEU A 479 40.60 -18.37 -4.85
N GLY A 480 41.37 -17.65 -5.67
CA GLY A 480 41.17 -17.54 -7.11
C GLY A 480 39.88 -16.81 -7.51
N PHE A 481 39.55 -15.71 -6.84
CA PHE A 481 38.31 -14.97 -7.06
C PHE A 481 38.25 -14.29 -8.44
N LEU A 482 37.21 -14.61 -9.21
CA LEU A 482 36.96 -14.08 -10.57
C LEU A 482 35.90 -12.96 -10.62
N GLY A 483 35.30 -12.63 -9.47
CA GLY A 483 34.29 -11.60 -9.32
C GLY A 483 32.92 -12.12 -8.91
N ARG A 484 31.92 -11.24 -8.95
CA ARG A 484 30.55 -11.53 -8.52
C ARG A 484 29.51 -11.19 -9.59
N VAL A 485 28.36 -11.86 -9.54
CA VAL A 485 27.18 -11.58 -10.38
C VAL A 485 26.02 -11.18 -9.47
N MET A 486 25.41 -10.02 -9.71
CA MET A 486 24.33 -9.50 -8.86
C MET A 486 22.98 -10.10 -9.23
N HIS A 487 22.13 -10.37 -8.24
CA HIS A 487 20.75 -10.79 -8.48
C HIS A 487 19.89 -9.58 -8.89
N GLY A 488 19.68 -9.42 -10.20
CA GLY A 488 18.89 -8.34 -10.79
C GLY A 488 17.38 -8.59 -10.79
N ARG A 489 16.61 -7.67 -11.38
CA ARG A 489 15.13 -7.81 -11.55
C ARG A 489 14.76 -8.93 -12.52
N ASN A 490 15.65 -9.23 -13.47
CA ASN A 490 15.47 -10.29 -14.46
C ASN A 490 16.49 -11.41 -14.21
N PRO A 491 16.05 -12.59 -13.72
CA PRO A 491 16.93 -13.72 -13.48
C PRO A 491 17.67 -14.23 -14.74
N LYS A 492 17.15 -13.95 -15.94
CA LYS A 492 17.83 -14.29 -17.19
C LYS A 492 19.11 -13.47 -17.41
N THR A 493 19.14 -12.21 -16.97
CA THR A 493 20.34 -11.37 -17.04
C THR A 493 21.43 -11.95 -16.15
N TRP A 494 21.07 -12.36 -14.93
CA TRP A 494 21.98 -13.07 -14.04
C TRP A 494 22.54 -14.35 -14.69
N LEU A 495 21.70 -15.16 -15.34
CA LEU A 495 22.14 -16.40 -15.96
C LEU A 495 23.14 -16.15 -17.10
N LYS A 496 22.91 -15.09 -17.89
CA LYS A 496 23.82 -14.65 -18.96
C LYS A 496 25.18 -14.24 -18.40
N ASP A 497 25.18 -13.38 -17.39
CA ASP A 497 26.40 -12.86 -16.77
C ASP A 497 27.19 -13.97 -16.05
N LEU A 498 26.47 -14.92 -15.43
CA LEU A 498 27.07 -16.11 -14.84
C LEU A 498 27.78 -16.94 -15.93
N ARG A 499 27.08 -17.31 -17.02
CA ARG A 499 27.66 -18.09 -18.13
C ARG A 499 28.93 -17.46 -18.68
N ALA A 500 28.92 -16.14 -18.89
CA ALA A 500 30.10 -15.41 -19.35
C ALA A 500 31.29 -15.53 -18.38
N LYS A 501 31.04 -15.53 -17.06
CA LYS A 501 32.10 -15.67 -16.04
C LYS A 501 32.60 -17.10 -15.84
N VAL A 502 31.75 -18.11 -16.03
CA VAL A 502 32.15 -19.52 -15.89
C VAL A 502 32.68 -20.13 -17.20
N GLY A 503 32.72 -19.36 -18.29
CA GLY A 503 33.26 -19.79 -19.59
C GLY A 503 32.29 -20.60 -20.45
N GLU A 504 30.98 -20.53 -20.17
CA GLU A 504 29.93 -21.20 -20.96
C GLU A 504 29.50 -20.35 -22.16
N SER A 505 29.00 -20.99 -23.23
CA SER A 505 28.48 -20.28 -24.40
C SER A 505 27.26 -19.40 -24.04
N VAL A 506 27.32 -18.13 -24.46
CA VAL A 506 26.27 -17.16 -24.19
C VAL A 506 25.24 -17.19 -25.32
N ASP A 507 24.04 -17.67 -25.02
CA ASP A 507 22.94 -17.70 -25.98
C ASP A 507 22.25 -16.32 -26.02
N HIS A 508 22.46 -15.57 -27.11
CA HIS A 508 22.00 -14.19 -27.25
C HIS A 508 20.50 -14.08 -27.56
N SER A 509 19.82 -15.19 -27.85
CA SER A 509 18.39 -15.26 -28.20
C SER A 509 17.43 -14.87 -27.06
N LEU A 510 17.89 -14.82 -25.82
CA LEU A 510 17.07 -14.57 -24.62
C LEU A 510 16.78 -13.08 -24.32
N THR A 511 17.15 -12.15 -25.23
CA THR A 511 17.13 -10.69 -24.97
C THR A 511 15.96 -9.91 -25.59
N VAL A 512 15.01 -10.54 -26.28
CA VAL A 512 13.89 -9.79 -26.86
C VAL A 512 12.73 -9.72 -25.88
N GLU A 513 12.65 -8.58 -25.19
CA GLU A 513 11.46 -7.73 -24.95
C GLU A 513 11.61 -6.97 -23.63
N THR A 514 12.09 -5.73 -23.74
CA THR A 514 11.55 -4.59 -22.99
C THR A 514 12.09 -3.31 -23.64
N GLN A 515 11.32 -2.78 -24.57
CA GLN A 515 11.32 -1.36 -24.89
C GLN A 515 9.89 -0.84 -24.65
N PRO A 516 9.74 0.46 -24.34
CA PRO A 516 8.89 1.02 -23.27
C PRO A 516 7.38 0.80 -23.39
#